data_AF-A0A671LKP3-F1
#
_entry.id   AF-A0A671LKP3-F1
#
_cell.length_a   1.000
_cell.length_b   1.000
_cell.length_c   1.000
_cell.angle_alpha   90.00
_cell.angle_beta   90.00
_cell.angle_gamma   90.00
#
_symmetry.space_group_name_H-M   'P 1'
#
loop_
_entity.id
_entity.type
_entity.pdbx_description
1 polymer ?
#
loop_
_entity_poly.entity_id
_entity_poly.type
_entity_poly.pdbx_seq_one_letter_code
_entity_poly.pdbx_strand_id
1 'polypeptide(L)'
;MEAQQASPDSSSEECTVLEALPGKGTALICCQHKGKVSVLYCLACENSVCEDCMNGEHAEHPTDSLENIVDQQLAALQDRVDSAKNRLPQIRRAVQSLRDILQQLNSQRSSIEEDIHSSFSELYKTLDTRKSVLLMELEVTYGLKQKVCAQKIQLTIVCIQGLPLQPEENDQLDLRMEIEGLRKSIHNLGTIVTTNAVASQTEASGEGLEQCVVGQPATTTRATRDKSGGLCKTGNAIISAEADGRDGSVADGEIVDHKNGTYEFQYTVKKEGHFSLALRLYDQHIKGSPFQLKVTSSPDDSSPTTTAANSPGSRSRQKGVRRGGSLFSTPKKRVNPIEDDLIFRIGTKGRNKGEFTNLQGVAACSEGKILIADSNNQCVQIFSNTGEFQSRFGVRGRLPGQLQRPTGVAVHPNGDIIIADYDNKWVSIFSSEGKYKAKLGSGRLMGPKGVSVDQNGHVIVVDNKACTVFIFQPSGKLVTKFGSRGNGDRQFAGPHFAAVNNNNEIIITDFHNHSVKVFNADGEFLLKFGSNGEGNGQFNAPTGVAVDVNGNIIVADWGNSRIQVTSPYPQGLALTSDGHVVVADSGNHCFKVYRYLQ
;
A
#
# COMPACT_ATOMS: atom_id res chain seq x y z
N MET A 1 26.82 36.79 -24.75
CA MET A 1 27.92 36.53 -25.70
C MET A 1 27.31 36.50 -27.08
N GLU A 2 27.67 37.49 -27.89
CA GLU A 2 27.26 37.63 -29.28
C GLU A 2 27.78 36.45 -30.11
N ALA A 3 26.91 35.85 -30.92
CA ALA A 3 27.32 34.98 -32.03
C ALA A 3 26.36 35.21 -33.20
N GLN A 4 26.92 35.90 -34.19
CA GLN A 4 26.46 36.26 -35.52
C GLN A 4 25.42 35.32 -36.16
N GLN A 5 24.29 35.92 -36.56
CA GLN A 5 23.45 35.44 -37.66
C GLN A 5 24.13 35.80 -38.99
N ALA A 6 24.39 34.79 -39.83
CA ALA A 6 24.70 34.99 -41.24
C ALA A 6 23.69 34.19 -42.08
N SER A 7 22.82 34.93 -42.75
CA SER A 7 21.92 34.47 -43.80
C SER A 7 22.67 34.38 -45.14
N PRO A 8 22.52 33.30 -45.92
CA PRO A 8 22.79 33.35 -47.35
C PRO A 8 21.46 33.32 -48.11
N ASP A 9 21.18 34.34 -48.91
CA ASP A 9 20.51 34.20 -50.22
C ASP A 9 20.21 35.59 -50.82
N SER A 10 21.12 36.06 -51.67
CA SER A 10 20.77 36.95 -52.79
C SER A 10 21.91 37.02 -53.80
N SER A 11 21.89 36.12 -54.78
CA SER A 11 22.42 36.41 -56.12
C SER A 11 21.86 35.40 -57.11
N SER A 12 20.70 35.75 -57.64
CA SER A 12 20.23 35.26 -58.94
C SER A 12 21.20 35.74 -60.00
N GLU A 13 22.14 34.89 -60.41
CA GLU A 13 22.81 35.05 -61.69
C GLU A 13 22.09 34.18 -62.72
N GLU A 14 21.36 34.87 -63.59
CA GLU A 14 20.86 34.36 -64.86
C GLU A 14 22.02 33.74 -65.65
N CYS A 15 21.97 32.42 -65.86
CA CYS A 15 22.79 31.80 -66.89
C CYS A 15 22.08 32.07 -68.22
N THR A 16 22.48 33.18 -68.84
CA THR A 16 22.07 33.56 -70.19
C THR A 16 22.36 32.41 -71.15
N VAL A 17 21.31 32.01 -71.86
CA VAL A 17 21.36 31.12 -73.01
C VAL A 17 22.36 31.72 -74.00
N LEU A 18 23.49 31.05 -74.22
CA LEU A 18 24.32 31.32 -75.38
C LEU A 18 23.57 30.76 -76.59
N GLU A 19 22.85 31.66 -77.26
CA GLU A 19 22.36 31.46 -78.61
C GLU A 19 23.53 31.04 -79.51
N ALA A 20 23.37 29.89 -80.17
CA ALA A 20 24.27 29.43 -81.20
C ALA A 20 24.26 30.41 -82.37
N LEU A 21 25.42 30.99 -82.69
CA LEU A 21 25.65 31.63 -83.98
C LEU A 21 25.86 30.55 -85.06
N PRO A 22 25.09 30.54 -86.16
CA PRO A 22 25.40 29.69 -87.31
C PRO A 22 26.46 30.41 -88.16
N GLY A 23 27.70 29.92 -88.17
CA GLY A 23 28.76 30.65 -88.87
C GLY A 23 30.05 29.87 -89.16
N LYS A 24 30.06 29.21 -90.32
CA LYS A 24 31.24 28.77 -91.11
C LYS A 24 32.23 27.85 -90.41
N GLY A 25 32.05 26.53 -90.63
CA GLY A 25 33.09 25.53 -90.36
C GLY A 25 34.37 25.84 -91.14
N THR A 26 35.46 26.11 -90.42
CA THR A 26 36.81 26.01 -90.99
C THR A 26 37.07 24.55 -91.29
N ALA A 27 37.12 24.20 -92.58
CA ALA A 27 37.44 22.86 -93.03
C ALA A 27 38.78 22.41 -92.42
N LEU A 28 38.78 21.28 -91.69
CA LEU A 28 40.00 20.69 -91.13
C LEU A 28 40.88 20.22 -92.30
N ILE A 29 42.10 20.74 -92.43
CA ILE A 29 43.00 20.40 -93.54
C ILE A 29 43.96 19.31 -93.09
N CYS A 30 44.14 18.29 -93.93
CA CYS A 30 45.06 17.20 -93.67
C CYS A 30 46.51 17.71 -93.57
N CYS A 31 47.20 17.32 -92.50
CA CYS A 31 48.60 17.69 -92.26
C CYS A 31 49.59 16.99 -93.22
N GLN A 32 49.23 15.82 -93.74
CA GLN A 32 50.05 15.05 -94.68
C GLN A 32 49.73 15.38 -96.15
N HIS A 33 48.47 15.66 -96.48
CA HIS A 33 48.02 15.98 -97.84
C HIS A 33 47.59 17.45 -97.97
N LYS A 34 48.49 18.29 -98.50
CA LYS A 34 48.26 19.74 -98.64
C LYS A 34 47.02 20.05 -99.47
N GLY A 35 46.09 20.80 -98.87
CA GLY A 35 44.88 21.31 -99.53
C GLY A 35 43.68 20.36 -99.52
N LYS A 36 43.80 19.17 -98.91
CA LYS A 36 42.69 18.21 -98.79
C LYS A 36 42.03 18.32 -97.42
N VAL A 37 40.70 18.19 -97.41
CA VAL A 37 39.88 18.32 -96.20
C VAL A 37 39.77 16.96 -95.51
N SER A 38 40.01 16.94 -94.20
CA SER A 38 39.80 15.78 -93.33
C SER A 38 38.33 15.71 -92.92
N VAL A 39 37.60 14.76 -93.48
CA VAL A 39 36.17 14.53 -93.23
C VAL A 39 35.90 13.24 -92.46
N LEU A 40 36.94 12.42 -92.22
CA LEU A 40 36.84 11.13 -91.55
C LEU A 40 37.64 11.13 -90.25
N TYR A 41 37.24 10.32 -89.28
CA TYR A 41 37.92 10.13 -88.00
C TYR A 41 38.35 8.68 -87.85
N CYS A 42 39.63 8.45 -87.60
CA CYS A 42 40.19 7.11 -87.40
C CYS A 42 40.10 6.72 -85.92
N LEU A 43 39.25 5.74 -85.61
CA LEU A 43 38.99 5.31 -84.22
C LEU A 43 40.20 4.65 -83.56
N ALA A 44 41.07 3.99 -84.35
CA ALA A 44 42.26 3.33 -83.83
C ALA A 44 43.42 4.31 -83.52
N CYS A 45 43.44 5.47 -84.17
CA CYS A 45 44.53 6.46 -84.05
C CYS A 45 44.09 7.76 -83.37
N GLU A 46 42.81 7.85 -82.98
CA GLU A 46 42.16 9.01 -82.34
C GLU A 46 42.38 10.35 -83.07
N ASN A 47 42.52 10.33 -84.40
CA ASN A 47 42.85 11.51 -85.20
C ASN A 47 41.98 11.64 -86.45
N SER A 48 41.77 12.88 -86.91
CA SER A 48 41.05 13.18 -88.15
C SER A 48 41.92 12.88 -89.38
N VAL A 49 41.38 12.16 -90.35
CA VAL A 49 42.07 11.72 -91.57
C VAL A 49 41.30 12.17 -92.82
N CYS A 50 42.02 12.41 -93.93
CA CYS A 50 41.40 12.62 -95.24
C CYS A 50 41.27 11.30 -96.01
N GLU A 51 40.49 11.29 -97.09
CA GLU A 51 40.21 10.07 -97.88
C GLU A 51 41.48 9.40 -98.43
N ASP A 52 42.53 10.15 -98.75
CA ASP A 52 43.80 9.53 -99.22
C ASP A 52 44.62 8.92 -98.08
N CYS A 53 44.55 9.49 -96.86
CA CYS A 53 45.17 8.86 -95.68
C CYS A 53 44.44 7.57 -95.32
N MET A 54 43.12 7.53 -95.49
CA MET A 54 42.32 6.31 -95.33
C MET A 54 42.77 5.23 -96.32
N ASN A 55 42.95 5.55 -97.59
CA ASN A 55 43.36 4.56 -98.60
C ASN A 55 44.85 4.19 -98.55
N GLY A 56 45.64 4.83 -97.69
CA GLY A 56 47.07 4.59 -97.50
C GLY A 56 47.37 4.00 -96.12
N GLU A 57 47.98 4.82 -95.24
CA GLU A 57 48.47 4.40 -93.92
C GLU A 57 47.36 3.96 -92.94
N HIS A 58 46.10 4.34 -93.20
CA HIS A 58 44.96 4.00 -92.34
C HIS A 58 43.95 3.03 -92.97
N ALA A 59 44.34 2.30 -94.04
CA ALA A 59 43.43 1.43 -94.80
C ALA A 59 42.87 0.25 -94.01
N GLU A 60 43.62 -0.24 -93.02
CA GLU A 60 43.20 -1.33 -92.13
C GLU A 60 42.55 -0.83 -90.84
N HIS A 61 42.45 0.49 -90.63
CA HIS A 61 41.87 1.06 -89.42
C HIS A 61 40.39 1.41 -89.60
N PRO A 62 39.53 1.16 -88.59
CA PRO A 62 38.13 1.55 -88.63
C PRO A 62 38.01 3.09 -88.59
N THR A 63 37.45 3.65 -89.66
CA THR A 63 37.18 5.09 -89.79
C THR A 63 35.69 5.35 -89.91
N ASP A 64 35.19 6.42 -89.28
CA ASP A 64 33.80 6.88 -89.42
C ASP A 64 33.79 8.37 -89.80
N SER A 65 32.65 8.90 -90.25
CA SER A 65 32.50 10.33 -90.54
C SER A 65 32.75 11.15 -89.28
N LEU A 66 33.51 12.23 -89.43
CA LEU A 66 33.84 13.11 -88.32
C LEU A 66 32.58 13.78 -87.75
N GLU A 67 31.57 14.03 -88.60
CA GLU A 67 30.25 14.51 -88.19
C GLU A 67 29.53 13.48 -87.31
N ASN A 68 29.52 12.20 -87.71
CA ASN A 68 28.88 11.12 -86.94
C ASN A 68 29.53 10.93 -85.57
N ILE A 69 30.86 11.01 -85.47
CA ILE A 69 31.57 10.86 -84.19
C ILE A 69 31.31 12.04 -83.28
N VAL A 70 31.29 13.27 -83.81
CA VAL A 70 30.92 14.47 -83.05
C VAL A 70 29.48 14.36 -82.54
N ASP A 71 28.55 13.94 -83.38
CA ASP A 71 27.14 13.74 -83.00
C ASP A 71 26.97 12.63 -81.95
N GLN A 72 27.69 11.51 -82.08
CA GLN A 72 27.69 10.44 -81.07
C GLN A 72 28.27 10.89 -79.73
N GLN A 73 29.37 11.65 -79.73
CA GLN A 73 29.97 12.17 -78.50
C GLN A 73 29.10 13.25 -77.85
N LEU A 74 28.48 14.13 -78.64
CA LEU A 74 27.50 15.11 -78.16
C LEU A 74 26.28 14.40 -77.56
N ALA A 75 25.75 13.36 -78.20
CA ALA A 75 24.66 12.56 -77.67
C ALA A 75 25.03 11.85 -76.36
N ALA A 76 26.23 11.27 -76.27
CA ALA A 76 26.72 10.62 -75.05
C ALA A 76 26.93 11.60 -73.88
N LEU A 77 27.43 12.81 -74.17
CA LEU A 77 27.55 13.88 -73.18
C LEU A 77 26.18 14.39 -72.74
N GLN A 78 25.26 14.57 -73.67
CA GLN A 78 23.89 15.00 -73.40
C GLN A 78 23.16 13.99 -72.50
N ASP A 79 23.28 12.69 -72.77
CA ASP A 79 22.68 11.64 -71.96
C ASP A 79 23.24 11.61 -70.53
N ARG A 80 24.55 11.86 -70.35
CA ARG A 80 25.16 12.01 -69.01
C ARG A 80 24.65 13.24 -68.28
N VAL A 81 24.50 14.37 -68.97
CA VAL A 81 23.94 15.60 -68.41
C VAL A 81 22.49 15.39 -67.99
N ASP A 82 21.69 14.71 -68.81
CA ASP A 82 20.28 14.46 -68.52
C ASP A 82 20.12 13.42 -67.38
N SER A 83 20.99 12.41 -67.32
CA SER A 83 21.09 11.50 -66.18
C SER A 83 21.44 12.22 -64.88
N ALA A 84 22.37 13.17 -64.90
CA ALA A 84 22.71 13.99 -63.75
C ALA A 84 21.56 14.93 -63.34
N LYS A 85 20.88 15.55 -64.31
CA LYS A 85 19.67 16.37 -64.10
C LYS A 85 18.53 15.58 -63.49
N ASN A 86 18.36 14.32 -63.88
CA ASN A 86 17.32 13.45 -63.33
C ASN A 86 17.58 13.02 -61.87
N ARG A 87 18.85 13.00 -61.42
CA ARG A 87 19.22 12.70 -60.03
C ARG A 87 19.09 13.89 -59.08
N LEU A 88 19.24 15.12 -59.58
CA LEU A 88 19.14 16.36 -58.79
C LEU A 88 17.82 16.47 -57.98
N PRO A 89 16.63 16.18 -58.52
CA PRO A 89 15.37 16.20 -57.77
C PRO A 89 15.31 15.21 -56.60
N GLN A 90 15.96 14.05 -56.72
CA GLN A 90 16.02 13.05 -55.65
C GLN A 90 16.90 13.56 -54.50
N ILE A 91 18.06 14.14 -54.83
CA ILE A 91 18.96 14.74 -53.84
C ILE A 91 18.28 15.93 -53.16
N ARG A 92 17.59 16.80 -53.91
CA ARG A 92 16.82 17.93 -53.33
C ARG A 92 15.74 17.45 -52.35
N ARG A 93 15.01 16.37 -52.68
CA ARG A 93 14.03 15.77 -51.78
C ARG A 93 14.66 15.20 -50.52
N ALA A 94 15.81 14.53 -50.65
CA ALA A 94 16.55 14.01 -49.49
C ALA A 94 17.03 15.13 -48.57
N VAL A 95 17.57 16.22 -49.13
CA VAL A 95 17.97 17.41 -48.36
C VAL A 95 16.77 18.05 -47.65
N GLN A 96 15.62 18.14 -48.32
CA GLN A 96 14.41 18.68 -47.69
C GLN A 96 13.93 17.79 -46.54
N SER A 97 13.91 16.47 -46.72
CA SER A 97 13.56 15.53 -45.65
C SER A 97 14.50 15.63 -44.44
N LEU A 98 15.80 15.83 -44.66
CA LEU A 98 16.75 16.06 -43.56
C LEU A 98 16.51 17.38 -42.84
N ARG A 99 16.11 18.45 -43.55
CA ARG A 99 15.71 19.72 -42.92
C ARG A 99 14.47 19.55 -42.05
N ASP A 100 13.48 18.82 -42.53
CA ASP A 100 12.24 18.55 -41.79
C ASP A 100 12.54 17.76 -40.50
N ILE A 101 13.41 16.74 -40.58
CA ILE A 101 13.88 15.97 -39.41
C ILE A 101 14.61 16.89 -38.41
N LEU A 102 15.48 17.79 -38.89
CA LEU A 102 16.18 18.74 -38.03
C LEU A 102 15.21 19.69 -37.32
N GLN A 103 14.19 20.17 -38.03
CA GLN A 103 13.14 21.02 -37.46
C GLN A 103 12.33 20.25 -36.40
N GLN A 104 12.00 18.98 -36.67
CA GLN A 104 11.30 18.13 -35.74
C GLN A 104 12.13 17.86 -34.48
N LEU A 105 13.43 17.56 -34.61
CA LEU A 105 14.36 17.41 -33.49
C LEU A 105 14.44 18.68 -32.63
N ASN A 106 14.51 19.86 -33.26
CA ASN A 106 14.53 21.14 -32.53
C ASN A 106 13.21 21.39 -31.78
N SER A 107 12.06 21.08 -32.39
CA SER A 107 10.76 21.21 -31.73
C SER A 107 10.63 20.25 -30.54
N GLN A 108 11.11 19.01 -30.68
CA GLN A 108 11.12 18.03 -29.59
C GLN A 108 12.05 18.46 -28.46
N ARG A 109 13.23 18.98 -28.77
CA ARG A 109 14.14 19.55 -27.76
C ARG A 109 13.46 20.65 -26.96
N SER A 110 12.82 21.61 -27.64
CA SER A 110 12.11 22.71 -26.97
C SER A 110 10.98 22.22 -26.08
N SER A 111 10.18 21.25 -26.56
CA SER A 111 9.10 20.65 -25.77
C SER A 111 9.62 19.93 -24.52
N ILE A 112 10.71 19.16 -24.65
CA ILE A 112 11.32 18.46 -23.52
C ILE A 112 11.92 19.46 -22.52
N GLU A 113 12.53 20.55 -23.00
CA GLU A 113 13.03 21.63 -22.14
C GLU A 113 11.90 22.30 -21.34
N GLU A 114 10.76 22.58 -21.98
CA GLU A 114 9.56 23.09 -21.31
C GLU A 114 8.99 22.10 -20.28
N ASP A 115 8.94 20.80 -20.61
CA ASP A 115 8.47 19.75 -19.70
C ASP A 115 9.37 19.61 -18.47
N ILE A 116 10.69 19.70 -18.66
CA ILE A 116 11.66 19.70 -17.55
C ILE A 116 11.42 20.92 -16.68
N HIS A 117 11.36 22.12 -17.27
CA HIS A 117 11.12 23.35 -16.51
C HIS A 117 9.79 23.33 -15.75
N SER A 118 8.70 22.84 -16.36
CA SER A 118 7.39 22.74 -15.72
C SER A 118 7.41 21.76 -14.54
N SER A 119 8.04 20.60 -14.73
CA SER A 119 8.19 19.56 -13.71
C SER A 119 8.97 20.06 -12.50
N PHE A 120 10.08 20.78 -12.72
CA PHE A 120 10.84 21.39 -11.63
C PHE A 120 10.06 22.50 -10.94
N SER A 121 9.31 23.33 -11.67
CA SER A 121 8.46 24.38 -11.09
C SER A 121 7.37 23.79 -10.19
N GLU A 122 6.74 22.68 -10.60
CA GLU A 122 5.73 21.97 -9.80
C GLU A 122 6.34 21.35 -8.54
N LEU A 123 7.54 20.76 -8.64
CA LEU A 123 8.29 20.26 -7.49
C LEU A 123 8.64 21.40 -6.51
N TYR A 124 9.11 22.54 -7.00
CA TYR A 124 9.40 23.71 -6.15
C TYR A 124 8.14 24.21 -5.43
N LYS A 125 7.00 24.31 -6.12
CA LYS A 125 5.71 24.68 -5.49
C LYS A 125 5.29 23.66 -4.43
N THR A 126 5.46 22.37 -4.70
CA THR A 126 5.15 21.30 -3.73
C THR A 126 6.07 21.36 -2.51
N LEU A 127 7.34 21.71 -2.72
CA LEU A 127 8.31 21.84 -1.65
C LEU A 127 8.05 23.10 -0.79
N ASP A 128 7.66 24.21 -1.42
CA ASP A 128 7.36 25.46 -0.74
C ASP A 128 6.04 25.40 0.05
N THR A 129 5.02 24.72 -0.50
CA THR A 129 3.80 24.40 0.25
C THR A 129 4.12 23.50 1.44
N ARG A 130 4.95 22.46 1.27
CA ARG A 130 5.37 21.61 2.40
C ARG A 130 6.17 22.38 3.45
N LYS A 131 7.07 23.28 3.04
CA LYS A 131 7.80 24.19 3.93
C LYS A 131 6.83 25.06 4.73
N SER A 132 5.82 25.65 4.08
CA SER A 132 4.83 26.51 4.72
C SER A 132 4.00 25.75 5.77
N VAL A 133 3.59 24.51 5.44
CA VAL A 133 2.90 23.62 6.39
C VAL A 133 3.79 23.28 7.59
N LEU A 134 5.05 22.93 7.36
CA LEU A 134 5.99 22.61 8.46
C LEU A 134 6.26 23.82 9.37
N LEU A 135 6.35 25.02 8.80
CA LEU A 135 6.48 26.25 9.59
C LEU A 135 5.23 26.53 10.42
N MET A 136 4.04 26.33 9.83
CA MET A 136 2.77 26.46 10.55
C MET A 136 2.65 25.42 11.69
N GLU A 137 3.00 24.16 11.43
CA GLU A 137 3.04 23.11 12.45
C GLU A 137 4.03 23.44 13.59
N LEU A 138 5.19 24.02 13.27
CA LEU A 138 6.17 24.48 14.25
C LEU A 138 5.60 25.61 15.10
N GLU A 139 4.96 26.63 14.49
CA GLU A 139 4.34 27.77 15.17
C GLU A 139 3.23 27.31 16.13
N VAL A 140 2.37 26.39 15.67
CA VAL A 140 1.32 25.78 16.49
C VAL A 140 1.92 25.00 17.66
N THR A 141 2.93 24.18 17.40
CA THR A 141 3.61 23.38 18.43
C THR A 141 4.32 24.28 19.46
N TYR A 142 4.97 25.34 19.00
CA TYR A 142 5.61 26.34 19.84
C TYR A 142 4.58 27.06 20.71
N GLY A 143 3.47 27.53 20.13
CA GLY A 143 2.39 28.19 20.86
C GLY A 143 1.73 27.27 21.90
N LEU A 144 1.51 25.99 21.57
CA LEU A 144 1.01 24.99 22.51
C LEU A 144 1.99 24.76 23.67
N LYS A 145 3.29 24.59 23.37
CA LYS A 145 4.33 24.43 24.40
C LYS A 145 4.46 25.67 25.28
N GLN A 146 4.36 26.87 24.70
CA GLN A 146 4.39 28.13 25.44
C GLN A 146 3.20 28.23 26.40
N LYS A 147 1.98 27.86 25.96
CA LYS A 147 0.79 27.79 26.83
C LYS A 147 0.95 26.78 27.96
N VAL A 148 1.49 25.59 27.68
CA VAL A 148 1.76 24.56 28.70
C VAL A 148 2.83 25.03 29.69
N CYS A 149 3.90 25.67 29.23
CA CYS A 149 4.92 26.24 30.11
C CYS A 149 4.35 27.39 30.96
N ALA A 150 3.55 28.28 30.37
CA ALA A 150 2.87 29.35 31.10
C ALA A 150 1.92 28.79 32.17
N GLN A 151 1.14 27.75 31.85
CA GLN A 151 0.31 27.05 32.82
C GLN A 151 1.14 26.38 33.92
N LYS A 152 2.25 25.72 33.58
CA LYS A 152 3.15 25.13 34.58
C LYS A 152 3.78 26.19 35.49
N ILE A 153 4.19 27.33 34.94
CA ILE A 153 4.71 28.45 35.72
C ILE A 153 3.62 29.01 36.63
N GLN A 154 2.40 29.23 36.12
CA GLN A 154 1.25 29.67 36.91
C GLN A 154 0.94 28.68 38.04
N LEU A 155 0.92 27.38 37.75
CA LEU A 155 0.68 26.32 38.74
C LEU A 155 1.79 26.28 39.79
N THR A 156 3.05 26.48 39.38
CA THR A 156 4.20 26.52 40.28
C THR A 156 4.17 27.77 41.16
N ILE A 157 3.76 28.93 40.63
CA ILE A 157 3.56 30.17 41.39
C ILE A 157 2.43 29.99 42.42
N VAL A 158 1.32 29.36 42.03
CA VAL A 158 0.20 29.03 42.93
C VAL A 158 0.62 28.03 44.01
N CYS A 159 1.50 27.07 43.70
CA CYS A 159 2.05 26.15 44.70
C CYS A 159 3.05 26.81 45.66
N ILE A 160 3.70 27.91 45.27
CA ILE A 160 4.67 28.65 46.09
C ILE A 160 3.98 29.72 46.95
N GLN A 161 2.86 30.30 46.49
CA GLN A 161 2.08 31.25 47.28
C GLN A 161 1.17 30.52 48.27
N GLY A 162 1.71 30.22 49.45
CA GLY A 162 0.88 29.96 50.62
C GLY A 162 0.06 31.20 50.93
N LEU A 163 -1.25 31.17 50.67
CA LEU A 163 -2.16 32.24 51.03
C LEU A 163 -3.27 31.75 51.97
N PRO A 164 -3.62 32.58 52.98
CA PRO A 164 -4.63 32.29 53.96
C PRO A 164 -6.04 32.48 53.38
N LEU A 165 -6.98 31.71 53.91
CA LEU A 165 -8.41 31.81 53.63
C LEU A 165 -8.98 33.16 54.09
N GLN A 166 -9.82 33.78 53.26
CA GLN A 166 -11.14 34.26 53.69
C GLN A 166 -12.18 34.15 52.54
N PRO A 167 -13.46 33.90 52.89
CA PRO A 167 -14.53 33.58 51.96
C PRO A 167 -15.34 34.82 51.60
N GLU A 168 -15.64 35.01 50.32
CA GLU A 168 -16.93 35.49 49.79
C GLU A 168 -16.74 35.82 48.30
N GLU A 169 -17.49 35.08 47.46
CA GLU A 169 -18.07 35.45 46.15
C GLU A 169 -18.08 34.31 45.11
N ASN A 170 -19.15 33.52 45.19
CA ASN A 170 -19.99 32.99 44.11
C ASN A 170 -19.42 32.01 43.04
N ASP A 171 -19.43 30.72 43.38
CA ASP A 171 -20.36 29.67 42.91
C ASP A 171 -20.77 29.60 41.41
N GLN A 172 -19.83 29.57 40.46
CA GLN A 172 -19.84 28.61 39.32
C GLN A 172 -18.71 28.91 38.33
N LEU A 173 -17.64 28.12 38.40
CA LEU A 173 -16.73 27.88 37.28
C LEU A 173 -16.75 26.37 36.99
N ASP A 174 -17.50 25.97 35.96
CA ASP A 174 -17.43 24.61 35.41
C ASP A 174 -16.13 24.51 34.61
N LEU A 175 -15.09 23.99 35.24
CA LEU A 175 -13.83 23.68 34.57
C LEU A 175 -14.03 22.45 33.69
N ARG A 176 -14.52 22.65 32.46
CA ARG A 176 -14.52 21.60 31.43
C ARG A 176 -13.11 21.41 30.88
N MET A 177 -12.31 20.66 31.62
CA MET A 177 -11.13 20.04 31.03
C MET A 177 -11.60 18.99 30.03
N GLU A 178 -11.28 19.16 28.75
CA GLU A 178 -11.36 18.10 27.75
C GLU A 178 -10.29 17.03 28.05
N ILE A 179 -10.57 16.23 29.07
CA ILE A 179 -9.74 15.10 29.46
C ILE A 179 -9.75 14.05 28.34
N GLU A 180 -10.79 14.00 27.50
CA GLU A 180 -10.90 13.07 26.38
C GLU A 180 -9.88 13.35 25.26
N GLY A 181 -9.67 14.61 24.88
CA GLY A 181 -8.67 14.96 23.86
C GLY A 181 -7.24 14.64 24.33
N LEU A 182 -6.95 14.94 25.60
CA LEU A 182 -5.68 14.63 26.23
C LEU A 182 -5.50 13.11 26.41
N ARG A 183 -6.54 12.38 26.81
CA ARG A 183 -6.54 10.93 26.97
C ARG A 183 -6.41 10.19 25.64
N LYS A 184 -7.06 10.67 24.56
CA LYS A 184 -6.88 10.16 23.19
C LYS A 184 -5.44 10.35 22.71
N SER A 185 -4.86 11.51 22.96
CA SER A 185 -3.47 11.81 22.59
C SER A 185 -2.47 10.94 23.34
N ILE A 186 -2.73 10.64 24.63
CA ILE A 186 -1.90 9.73 25.44
C ILE A 186 -2.06 8.27 24.98
N HIS A 187 -3.28 7.81 24.64
CA HIS A 187 -3.50 6.45 24.16
C HIS A 187 -2.89 6.17 22.77
N ASN A 188 -2.79 7.18 21.90
CA ASN A 188 -2.17 7.06 20.59
C ASN A 188 -0.64 6.89 20.63
N LEU A 189 0.01 7.27 21.74
CA LEU A 189 1.44 7.06 21.98
C LEU A 189 1.78 5.65 22.52
N GLY A 190 0.76 4.84 22.80
CA GLY A 190 0.87 3.56 23.47
C GLY A 190 0.17 3.58 24.82
N THR A 191 -0.16 2.40 25.34
CA THR A 191 -0.74 2.29 26.69
C THR A 191 0.42 2.21 27.68
N ILE A 192 0.56 3.19 28.56
CA ILE A 192 1.46 3.05 29.71
C ILE A 192 0.79 2.03 30.63
N VAL A 193 1.27 0.79 30.60
CA VAL A 193 0.85 -0.25 31.56
C VAL A 193 1.53 0.07 32.89
N THR A 194 0.96 1.02 33.63
CA THR A 194 1.37 1.31 35.00
C THR A 194 0.65 0.33 35.92
N THR A 195 1.37 -0.63 36.47
CA THR A 195 0.86 -1.32 37.67
C THR A 195 1.33 -0.55 38.89
N ASN A 196 0.48 -0.43 39.90
CA ASN A 196 0.88 0.17 41.18
C ASN A 196 1.70 -0.80 42.04
N ALA A 197 2.11 -1.94 41.49
CA ALA A 197 2.75 -3.03 42.22
C ALA A 197 4.16 -2.64 42.66
N VAL A 198 4.43 -2.77 43.95
CA VAL A 198 5.72 -2.47 44.58
C VAL A 198 6.39 -3.77 45.01
N ALA A 199 7.63 -3.99 44.62
CA ALA A 199 8.36 -5.25 44.86
C ALA A 199 8.49 -5.55 46.36
N SER A 200 8.91 -4.55 47.15
CA SER A 200 9.10 -4.69 48.60
C SER A 200 7.82 -4.94 49.40
N GLN A 201 6.64 -4.65 48.83
CA GLN A 201 5.35 -4.92 49.45
C GLN A 201 4.69 -6.20 48.92
N THR A 202 5.14 -6.69 47.77
CA THR A 202 4.58 -7.88 47.14
C THR A 202 4.99 -9.13 47.93
N GLU A 203 4.03 -10.01 48.17
CA GLU A 203 4.20 -11.21 48.99
C GLU A 203 3.98 -12.47 48.16
N ALA A 204 4.74 -13.52 48.46
CA ALA A 204 4.58 -14.84 47.89
C ALA A 204 4.10 -15.83 48.97
N SER A 205 3.25 -16.78 48.57
CA SER A 205 2.70 -17.83 49.40
C SER A 205 2.59 -19.14 48.61
N GLY A 206 2.85 -20.28 49.25
CA GLY A 206 2.72 -21.60 48.65
C GLY A 206 3.74 -22.57 49.25
N GLU A 207 3.40 -23.86 49.30
CA GLU A 207 4.30 -24.90 49.84
C GLU A 207 5.61 -24.99 49.04
N GLY A 208 5.55 -24.67 47.75
CA GLY A 208 6.70 -24.58 46.85
C GLY A 208 7.68 -23.43 47.14
N LEU A 209 7.54 -22.66 48.22
CA LEU A 209 8.55 -21.68 48.63
C LEU A 209 9.63 -22.30 49.54
N GLU A 210 9.32 -23.39 50.24
CA GLU A 210 10.19 -23.99 51.25
C GLU A 210 10.57 -25.44 50.93
N GLN A 211 9.62 -26.24 50.41
CA GLN A 211 9.82 -27.67 50.17
C GLN A 211 9.25 -28.11 48.82
N CYS A 212 9.96 -28.99 48.11
CA CYS A 212 9.41 -29.68 46.95
C CYS A 212 9.99 -31.08 46.79
N VAL A 213 9.30 -31.93 46.03
CA VAL A 213 9.70 -33.31 45.75
C VAL A 213 10.33 -33.38 44.37
N VAL A 214 11.43 -34.13 44.23
CA VAL A 214 12.10 -34.32 42.93
C VAL A 214 11.10 -34.86 41.90
N GLY A 215 10.99 -34.17 40.75
CA GLY A 215 10.13 -34.59 39.63
C GLY A 215 8.64 -34.28 39.76
N GLN A 216 8.17 -33.71 40.88
CA GLN A 216 6.79 -33.22 41.01
C GLN A 216 6.70 -31.71 40.79
N PRO A 217 5.63 -31.21 40.14
CA PRO A 217 5.44 -29.78 39.93
C PRO A 217 5.09 -29.09 41.26
N ALA A 218 5.88 -28.09 41.65
CA ALA A 218 5.60 -27.23 42.79
C ALA A 218 5.00 -25.91 42.31
N THR A 219 4.03 -25.38 43.07
CA THR A 219 3.37 -24.10 42.76
C THR A 219 3.60 -23.07 43.85
N THR A 220 3.79 -21.81 43.43
CA THR A 220 3.89 -20.66 44.32
C THR A 220 3.03 -19.53 43.78
N THR A 221 2.23 -18.91 44.65
CA THR A 221 1.35 -17.80 44.30
C THR A 221 1.94 -16.50 44.82
N ARG A 222 2.04 -15.49 43.96
CA ARG A 222 2.48 -14.13 44.29
C ARG A 222 1.32 -13.16 44.19
N ALA A 223 1.04 -12.45 45.27
CA ALA A 223 0.03 -11.41 45.32
C ALA A 223 0.71 -10.03 45.31
N THR A 224 0.53 -9.28 44.22
CA THR A 224 1.11 -7.94 44.09
C THR A 224 0.40 -6.92 44.98
N ARG A 225 1.18 -6.07 45.65
CA ARG A 225 0.67 -5.03 46.55
C ARG A 225 1.13 -3.64 46.14
N ASP A 226 0.28 -2.64 46.42
CA ASP A 226 0.61 -1.23 46.24
C ASP A 226 1.45 -0.65 47.39
N LYS A 227 1.83 0.63 47.27
CA LYS A 227 2.61 1.34 48.30
C LYS A 227 1.89 1.43 49.66
N SER A 228 0.56 1.33 49.68
CA SER A 228 -0.26 1.30 50.90
C SER A 228 -0.51 -0.12 51.43
N GLY A 229 0.04 -1.16 50.80
CA GLY A 229 -0.15 -2.57 51.18
C GLY A 229 -1.47 -3.18 50.66
N GLY A 230 -2.25 -2.44 49.87
CA GLY A 230 -3.47 -2.92 49.23
C GLY A 230 -3.18 -3.90 48.11
N LEU A 231 -4.05 -4.89 47.91
CA LEU A 231 -3.94 -5.83 46.78
C LEU A 231 -4.20 -5.09 45.47
N CYS A 232 -3.27 -5.23 44.53
CA CYS A 232 -3.47 -4.76 43.17
C CYS A 232 -4.62 -5.55 42.53
N LYS A 233 -5.54 -4.85 41.86
CA LYS A 233 -6.73 -5.47 41.23
C LYS A 233 -6.55 -5.74 39.73
N THR A 234 -5.35 -5.50 39.22
CA THR A 234 -5.01 -5.54 37.79
C THR A 234 -3.71 -6.33 37.60
N GLY A 235 -3.68 -7.22 36.60
CA GLY A 235 -2.47 -7.94 36.18
C GLY A 235 -1.52 -7.11 35.30
N ASN A 236 -0.67 -7.78 34.52
CA ASN A 236 0.34 -7.24 33.60
C ASN A 236 1.59 -6.62 34.24
N ALA A 237 1.94 -7.00 35.47
CA ALA A 237 3.22 -6.61 36.06
C ALA A 237 4.36 -7.47 35.48
N ILE A 238 5.52 -6.87 35.22
CA ILE A 238 6.69 -7.60 34.73
C ILE A 238 7.30 -8.36 35.89
N ILE A 239 7.37 -9.68 35.72
CA ILE A 239 7.68 -10.62 36.77
C ILE A 239 8.69 -11.64 36.24
N SER A 240 9.68 -11.99 37.06
CA SER A 240 10.60 -13.08 36.79
C SER A 240 10.75 -14.00 38.01
N ALA A 241 11.07 -15.26 37.75
CA ALA A 241 11.27 -16.30 38.74
C ALA A 241 12.39 -17.23 38.27
N GLU A 242 13.42 -17.40 39.10
CA GLU A 242 14.60 -18.23 38.82
C GLU A 242 14.89 -19.10 40.04
N ALA A 243 15.12 -20.40 39.84
CA ALA A 243 15.50 -21.32 40.89
C ALA A 243 16.84 -21.98 40.56
N ASP A 244 17.88 -21.57 41.30
CA ASP A 244 19.26 -21.97 41.05
C ASP A 244 19.79 -22.88 42.14
N GLY A 245 20.38 -24.01 41.75
CA GLY A 245 21.14 -24.89 42.64
C GLY A 245 22.58 -24.43 42.78
N ARG A 246 23.23 -24.74 43.91
CA ARG A 246 24.66 -24.44 44.14
C ARG A 246 25.60 -25.11 43.13
N ASP A 247 25.11 -26.13 42.45
CA ASP A 247 25.84 -26.89 41.41
C ASP A 247 25.59 -26.37 39.98
N GLY A 248 24.92 -25.23 39.82
CA GLY A 248 24.60 -24.62 38.52
C GLY A 248 23.38 -25.22 37.80
N SER A 249 22.60 -26.07 38.49
CA SER A 249 21.34 -26.59 37.97
C SER A 249 20.21 -25.55 38.08
N VAL A 250 19.58 -25.21 36.95
CA VAL A 250 18.42 -24.30 36.89
C VAL A 250 17.13 -25.12 36.79
N ALA A 251 16.08 -24.72 37.50
CA ALA A 251 14.76 -25.33 37.39
C ALA A 251 13.95 -24.69 36.25
N ASP A 252 13.24 -25.52 35.48
CA ASP A 252 12.31 -25.07 34.44
C ASP A 252 10.96 -24.71 35.08
N GLY A 253 10.39 -23.56 34.73
CA GLY A 253 9.09 -23.13 35.25
C GLY A 253 8.34 -22.13 34.37
N GLU A 254 7.03 -22.04 34.58
CA GLU A 254 6.11 -21.17 33.87
C GLU A 254 5.39 -20.23 34.84
N ILE A 255 5.15 -18.98 34.41
CA ILE A 255 4.44 -17.96 35.17
C ILE A 255 3.09 -17.69 34.52
N VAL A 256 2.01 -17.84 35.29
CA VAL A 256 0.63 -17.57 34.88
C VAL A 256 0.12 -16.29 35.55
N ASP A 257 -0.38 -15.34 34.76
CA ASP A 257 -1.05 -14.13 35.27
C ASP A 257 -2.57 -14.32 35.28
N HIS A 258 -3.19 -14.28 36.47
CA HIS A 258 -4.64 -14.41 36.62
C HIS A 258 -5.40 -13.10 36.35
N LYS A 259 -4.72 -12.03 35.91
CA LYS A 259 -5.25 -10.70 35.56
C LYS A 259 -5.93 -9.94 36.71
N ASN A 260 -5.90 -10.47 37.91
CA ASN A 260 -6.48 -9.92 39.13
C ASN A 260 -5.42 -9.39 40.12
N GLY A 261 -4.14 -9.29 39.69
CA GLY A 261 -3.00 -8.93 40.52
C GLY A 261 -2.31 -10.08 41.24
N THR A 262 -2.79 -11.32 41.04
CA THR A 262 -2.12 -12.55 41.50
C THR A 262 -1.47 -13.30 40.33
N TYR A 263 -0.31 -13.87 40.61
CA TYR A 263 0.51 -14.59 39.64
C TYR A 263 0.90 -15.94 40.23
N GLU A 264 0.85 -17.00 39.43
CA GLU A 264 1.24 -18.34 39.83
C GLU A 264 2.52 -18.75 39.10
N PHE A 265 3.51 -19.23 39.85
CA PHE A 265 4.74 -19.78 39.30
C PHE A 265 4.78 -21.28 39.58
N GLN A 266 4.72 -22.07 38.51
CA GLN A 266 4.77 -23.53 38.54
C GLN A 266 6.13 -23.98 38.00
N TYR A 267 6.88 -24.74 38.79
CA TYR A 267 8.23 -25.16 38.42
C TYR A 267 8.51 -26.60 38.87
N THR A 268 9.47 -27.25 38.21
CA THR A 268 9.85 -28.64 38.51
C THR A 268 11.36 -28.77 38.66
N VAL A 269 11.81 -29.36 39.77
CA VAL A 269 13.23 -29.56 40.05
C VAL A 269 13.64 -31.02 39.79
N LYS A 270 14.70 -31.20 39.00
CA LYS A 270 15.17 -32.52 38.52
C LYS A 270 16.20 -33.19 39.43
N LYS A 271 16.76 -32.47 40.41
CA LYS A 271 17.80 -32.97 41.33
C LYS A 271 17.44 -32.65 42.77
N GLU A 272 17.79 -33.56 43.68
CA GLU A 272 17.71 -33.30 45.11
C GLU A 272 18.81 -32.32 45.55
N GLY A 273 18.53 -31.51 46.58
CA GLY A 273 19.48 -30.52 47.08
C GLY A 273 18.84 -29.24 47.60
N HIS A 274 19.70 -28.27 47.88
CA HIS A 274 19.30 -26.92 48.31
C HIS A 274 19.35 -25.95 47.13
N PHE A 275 18.22 -25.32 46.83
CA PHE A 275 18.05 -24.36 45.74
C PHE A 275 17.69 -22.98 46.29
N SER A 276 18.07 -21.93 45.56
CA SER A 276 17.73 -20.54 45.86
C SER A 276 16.68 -20.07 44.85
N LEU A 277 15.46 -19.77 45.33
CA LEU A 277 14.35 -19.29 44.52
C LEU A 277 14.27 -17.76 44.57
N ALA A 278 14.68 -17.11 43.48
CA ALA A 278 14.61 -15.68 43.27
C ALA A 278 13.29 -15.31 42.58
N LEU A 279 12.41 -14.58 43.28
CA LEU A 279 11.16 -14.04 42.73
C LEU A 279 11.32 -12.52 42.62
N ARG A 280 11.22 -11.98 41.41
CA ARG A 280 11.41 -10.55 41.13
C ARG A 280 10.19 -9.92 40.47
N LEU A 281 10.00 -8.63 40.75
CA LEU A 281 9.00 -7.75 40.16
C LEU A 281 9.77 -6.54 39.60
N TYR A 282 9.70 -6.28 38.29
CA TYR A 282 10.51 -5.26 37.61
C TYR A 282 12.01 -5.35 37.95
N ASP A 283 12.57 -6.57 37.87
CA ASP A 283 13.96 -6.92 38.21
C ASP A 283 14.38 -6.66 39.67
N GLN A 284 13.43 -6.36 40.57
CA GLN A 284 13.67 -6.19 41.99
C GLN A 284 13.14 -7.38 42.79
N HIS A 285 13.90 -7.84 43.78
CA HIS A 285 13.47 -8.92 44.68
C HIS A 285 12.22 -8.51 45.47
N ILE A 286 11.26 -9.43 45.53
CA ILE A 286 10.08 -9.26 46.38
C ILE A 286 10.43 -9.52 47.86
N LYS A 287 9.50 -9.20 48.76
CA LYS A 287 9.65 -9.46 50.19
C LYS A 287 9.92 -10.94 50.46
N GLY A 288 11.05 -11.24 51.09
CA GLY A 288 11.49 -12.60 51.44
C GLY A 288 12.32 -13.32 50.37
N SER A 289 12.46 -12.73 49.17
CA SER A 289 13.32 -13.29 48.12
C SER A 289 14.79 -12.88 48.32
N PRO A 290 15.77 -13.77 48.05
CA PRO A 290 15.63 -15.15 47.60
C PRO A 290 15.22 -16.14 48.71
N PHE A 291 14.31 -17.06 48.37
CA PHE A 291 13.83 -18.13 49.28
C PHE A 291 14.75 -19.35 49.21
N GLN A 292 14.92 -20.04 50.34
CA GLN A 292 15.74 -21.26 50.42
C GLN A 292 14.83 -22.49 50.28
N LEU A 293 14.98 -23.21 49.17
CA LEU A 293 14.17 -24.37 48.82
C LEU A 293 14.91 -25.66 49.15
N LYS A 294 14.27 -26.58 49.88
CA LYS A 294 14.77 -27.93 50.14
C LYS A 294 14.05 -28.94 49.25
N VAL A 295 14.81 -29.65 48.42
CA VAL A 295 14.29 -30.65 47.49
C VAL A 295 14.60 -32.04 48.00
N THR A 296 13.57 -32.84 48.27
CA THR A 296 13.68 -34.22 48.79
C THR A 296 13.23 -35.26 47.76
N SER A 297 13.86 -36.43 47.74
CA SER A 297 13.42 -37.58 46.92
C SER A 297 12.12 -38.19 47.49
N SER A 298 11.26 -38.71 46.61
CA SER A 298 10.01 -39.37 47.01
C SER A 298 10.30 -40.68 47.77
N PRO A 299 9.62 -40.97 48.89
CA PRO A 299 9.67 -42.29 49.51
C PRO A 299 8.83 -43.26 48.67
N ASP A 300 9.49 -44.20 47.98
CA ASP A 300 8.80 -45.32 47.34
C ASP A 300 8.55 -46.47 48.32
N ASP A 301 7.41 -47.10 48.07
CA ASP A 301 6.59 -48.00 48.86
C ASP A 301 7.26 -49.34 49.20
N SER A 302 7.25 -49.72 50.48
CA SER A 302 7.34 -51.13 50.88
C SER A 302 6.33 -51.41 52.01
N SER A 303 5.43 -52.35 51.71
CA SER A 303 4.11 -52.60 52.31
C SER A 303 4.11 -53.36 53.66
N PRO A 304 2.94 -53.82 54.18
CA PRO A 304 2.35 -53.39 55.44
C PRO A 304 2.64 -54.33 56.64
N THR A 305 2.41 -53.85 57.87
CA THR A 305 2.17 -54.75 59.00
C THR A 305 1.12 -54.20 59.95
N THR A 306 0.11 -55.03 60.14
CA THR A 306 -0.95 -54.98 61.14
C THR A 306 -0.43 -54.80 62.56
N THR A 307 -1.02 -53.88 63.34
CA THR A 307 -1.43 -54.14 64.72
C THR A 307 -2.50 -53.15 65.15
N ALA A 308 -3.58 -53.68 65.71
CA ALA A 308 -4.69 -52.97 66.32
C ALA A 308 -4.32 -52.31 67.65
N ALA A 309 -4.92 -51.16 67.97
CA ALA A 309 -5.24 -50.75 69.34
C ALA A 309 -6.24 -49.57 69.38
N ASN A 310 -7.45 -49.88 69.87
CA ASN A 310 -8.31 -49.15 70.81
C ASN A 310 -8.52 -47.62 70.71
N SER A 311 -9.82 -47.29 70.59
CA SER A 311 -10.55 -46.03 70.92
C SER A 311 -10.36 -45.59 72.40
N PRO A 312 -10.93 -44.46 72.93
CA PRO A 312 -12.04 -43.64 72.39
C PRO A 312 -12.06 -42.10 72.63
N GLY A 313 -12.85 -41.40 71.80
CA GLY A 313 -13.84 -40.40 72.22
C GLY A 313 -13.42 -38.97 72.62
N SER A 314 -13.88 -37.97 71.86
CA SER A 314 -14.56 -36.79 72.44
C SER A 314 -15.40 -36.02 71.41
N ARG A 315 -16.48 -35.42 71.93
CA ARG A 315 -17.66 -34.87 71.24
C ARG A 315 -17.50 -33.41 70.79
N SER A 316 -18.21 -33.10 69.69
CA SER A 316 -19.07 -31.91 69.44
C SER A 316 -18.48 -30.49 69.50
N ARG A 317 -18.72 -29.72 68.42
CA ARG A 317 -19.75 -28.66 68.41
C ARG A 317 -19.99 -28.05 67.02
N GLN A 318 -21.27 -28.06 66.61
CA GLN A 318 -21.85 -27.21 65.57
C GLN A 318 -21.78 -25.71 65.93
N LYS A 319 -21.65 -24.86 64.90
CA LYS A 319 -22.33 -23.56 64.70
C LYS A 319 -21.85 -23.02 63.34
N GLY A 320 -22.64 -22.54 62.40
CA GLY A 320 -24.08 -22.31 62.27
C GLY A 320 -24.26 -21.57 60.95
N VAL A 321 -25.17 -22.05 60.11
CA VAL A 321 -25.53 -21.45 58.82
C VAL A 321 -26.24 -20.11 59.02
N ARG A 322 -25.92 -19.10 58.19
CA ARG A 322 -26.89 -18.10 57.73
C ARG A 322 -26.67 -17.77 56.25
N ARG A 323 -27.62 -18.22 55.42
CA ARG A 323 -27.97 -17.58 54.13
C ARG A 323 -28.97 -16.46 54.41
N GLY A 324 -28.98 -15.45 53.53
CA GLY A 324 -30.21 -14.71 53.20
C GLY A 324 -30.08 -13.19 53.24
N GLY A 325 -30.11 -12.57 52.06
CA GLY A 325 -30.23 -11.12 51.89
C GLY A 325 -30.35 -10.72 50.41
N SER A 326 -31.26 -11.36 49.67
CA SER A 326 -31.88 -10.74 48.48
C SER A 326 -33.03 -9.87 48.98
N LEU A 327 -33.26 -8.70 48.38
CA LEU A 327 -34.57 -8.15 47.98
C LEU A 327 -34.39 -6.69 47.45
N PHE A 328 -34.56 -6.55 46.13
CA PHE A 328 -35.11 -5.43 45.32
C PHE A 328 -34.82 -3.95 45.65
N SER A 329 -34.21 -3.23 44.68
CA SER A 329 -34.91 -2.41 43.66
C SER A 329 -34.01 -1.28 43.11
N THR A 330 -34.19 -0.98 41.82
CA THR A 330 -33.44 -0.02 40.98
C THR A 330 -33.59 1.46 41.40
N PRO A 331 -32.69 2.36 40.96
CA PRO A 331 -33.00 3.11 39.74
C PRO A 331 -31.83 3.26 38.77
N LYS A 332 -32.16 3.17 37.48
CA LYS A 332 -31.32 3.62 36.35
C LYS A 332 -30.97 5.10 36.53
N LYS A 333 -29.67 5.44 36.44
CA LYS A 333 -29.22 6.75 35.93
C LYS A 333 -28.31 6.48 34.74
N ARG A 334 -28.82 6.84 33.56
CA ARG A 334 -28.18 6.75 32.25
C ARG A 334 -26.91 7.59 32.25
N VAL A 335 -25.78 6.95 32.01
CA VAL A 335 -24.59 7.59 31.45
C VAL A 335 -24.42 6.89 30.12
N ASN A 336 -24.70 7.56 29.01
CA ASN A 336 -24.49 7.01 27.68
C ASN A 336 -23.01 6.68 27.55
N PRO A 337 -22.60 5.40 27.54
CA PRO A 337 -21.35 5.09 26.88
C PRO A 337 -21.60 5.42 25.41
N ILE A 338 -20.72 6.19 24.77
CA ILE A 338 -20.57 5.94 23.33
C ILE A 338 -19.92 4.56 23.33
N GLU A 339 -20.77 3.53 23.31
CA GLU A 339 -20.38 2.16 23.05
C GLU A 339 -19.68 2.24 21.70
N ASP A 340 -18.35 2.18 21.74
CA ASP A 340 -17.62 1.78 20.55
C ASP A 340 -18.13 0.36 20.29
N ASP A 341 -18.87 0.16 19.19
CA ASP A 341 -19.48 -1.12 18.78
C ASP A 341 -18.41 -2.21 18.48
N LEU A 342 -17.18 -2.02 18.94
CA LEU A 342 -16.07 -2.93 18.85
C LEU A 342 -16.35 -4.20 19.65
N ILE A 343 -16.69 -5.27 18.93
CA ILE A 343 -16.98 -6.59 19.52
C ILE A 343 -15.71 -7.22 20.12
N PHE A 344 -14.61 -7.25 19.36
CA PHE A 344 -13.29 -7.73 19.82
C PHE A 344 -12.17 -7.20 18.93
N ARG A 345 -10.92 -7.32 19.41
CA ARG A 345 -9.70 -6.98 18.66
C ARG A 345 -8.72 -8.14 18.72
N ILE A 346 -8.10 -8.47 17.59
CA ILE A 346 -7.11 -9.54 17.48
C ILE A 346 -5.84 -9.00 16.85
N GLY A 347 -4.72 -9.43 17.41
CA GLY A 347 -3.39 -9.29 16.83
C GLY A 347 -2.56 -8.16 17.40
N THR A 348 -1.25 -8.35 17.29
CA THR A 348 -0.20 -7.43 17.74
C THR A 348 0.83 -7.27 16.63
N LYS A 349 1.71 -6.27 16.76
CA LYS A 349 2.77 -6.05 15.77
C LYS A 349 3.80 -7.17 15.84
N GLY A 350 4.04 -7.86 14.73
CA GLY A 350 5.05 -8.90 14.67
C GLY A 350 4.89 -9.84 13.48
N ARG A 351 5.64 -10.96 13.50
CA ARG A 351 5.73 -11.92 12.39
C ARG A 351 5.25 -13.31 12.74
N ASN A 352 4.89 -13.59 13.98
CA ASN A 352 4.43 -14.90 14.43
C ASN A 352 2.94 -15.13 14.10
N LYS A 353 2.41 -16.28 14.53
CA LYS A 353 0.98 -16.61 14.36
C LYS A 353 0.13 -15.61 15.15
N GLY A 354 -0.88 -15.03 14.53
CA GLY A 354 -1.72 -14.00 15.16
C GLY A 354 -1.09 -12.62 15.22
N GLU A 355 0.15 -12.44 14.75
CA GLU A 355 0.83 -11.15 14.69
C GLU A 355 0.84 -10.60 13.26
N PHE A 356 0.86 -9.27 13.12
CA PHE A 356 0.79 -8.60 11.84
C PHE A 356 1.84 -7.50 11.68
N THR A 357 2.32 -7.28 10.46
CA THR A 357 3.22 -6.16 10.15
C THR A 357 2.62 -5.12 9.22
N ASN A 358 1.83 -5.53 8.22
CA ASN A 358 1.15 -4.63 7.29
C ASN A 358 -0.12 -5.27 6.75
N LEU A 359 -1.21 -5.11 7.49
CA LEU A 359 -2.55 -5.54 7.12
C LEU A 359 -3.02 -4.77 5.86
N GLN A 360 -3.54 -5.50 4.87
CA GLN A 360 -4.10 -4.89 3.66
C GLN A 360 -5.54 -5.34 3.42
N GLY A 361 -5.72 -6.54 2.87
CA GLY A 361 -7.02 -7.08 2.53
C GLY A 361 -7.60 -7.93 3.65
N VAL A 362 -8.92 -7.88 3.77
CA VAL A 362 -9.73 -8.74 4.62
C VAL A 362 -10.85 -9.35 3.79
N ALA A 363 -11.15 -10.62 4.04
CA ALA A 363 -12.32 -11.30 3.50
C ALA A 363 -12.95 -12.18 4.59
N ALA A 364 -14.25 -12.39 4.50
CA ALA A 364 -14.96 -13.36 5.32
C ALA A 364 -15.61 -14.41 4.42
N CYS A 365 -15.68 -15.67 4.89
CA CYS A 365 -16.45 -16.71 4.23
C CYS A 365 -17.71 -17.07 5.03
N SER A 366 -18.69 -17.65 4.35
CA SER A 366 -19.95 -18.11 4.96
C SER A 366 -19.77 -19.21 6.01
N GLU A 367 -18.65 -19.94 5.98
CA GLU A 367 -18.28 -20.93 7.00
C GLU A 367 -17.76 -20.29 8.31
N GLY A 368 -17.74 -18.95 8.38
CA GLY A 368 -17.31 -18.22 9.57
C GLY A 368 -15.80 -18.15 9.76
N LYS A 369 -15.07 -18.03 8.65
CA LYS A 369 -13.63 -17.76 8.64
C LYS A 369 -13.37 -16.33 8.19
N ILE A 370 -12.40 -15.69 8.84
CA ILE A 370 -11.87 -14.37 8.51
C ILE A 370 -10.46 -14.54 7.97
N LEU A 371 -10.23 -14.09 6.75
CA LEU A 371 -8.96 -14.18 6.05
C LEU A 371 -8.33 -12.80 5.98
N ILE A 372 -7.04 -12.74 6.30
CA ILE A 372 -6.30 -11.50 6.40
C ILE A 372 -5.01 -11.61 5.59
N ALA A 373 -4.85 -10.72 4.62
CA ALA A 373 -3.61 -10.59 3.85
C ALA A 373 -2.63 -9.66 4.57
N ASP A 374 -1.47 -10.20 4.96
CA ASP A 374 -0.37 -9.44 5.52
C ASP A 374 0.75 -9.27 4.48
N SER A 375 0.82 -8.08 3.92
CA SER A 375 1.74 -7.74 2.83
C SER A 375 3.20 -7.89 3.24
N ASN A 376 3.57 -7.46 4.45
CA ASN A 376 4.97 -7.41 4.87
C ASN A 376 5.43 -8.73 5.54
N ASN A 377 4.49 -9.57 5.95
CA ASN A 377 4.77 -10.96 6.33
C ASN A 377 4.60 -11.96 5.16
N GLN A 378 4.20 -11.49 3.98
CA GLN A 378 4.01 -12.28 2.75
C GLN A 378 3.13 -13.53 2.96
N CYS A 379 2.07 -13.38 3.75
CA CYS A 379 1.22 -14.51 4.11
C CYS A 379 -0.25 -14.09 4.22
N VAL A 380 -1.12 -15.10 4.18
CA VAL A 380 -2.51 -14.99 4.59
C VAL A 380 -2.71 -15.75 5.90
N GLN A 381 -3.39 -15.11 6.84
CA GLN A 381 -3.78 -15.72 8.12
C GLN A 381 -5.30 -15.89 8.16
N ILE A 382 -5.75 -17.03 8.67
CA ILE A 382 -7.16 -17.40 8.78
C ILE A 382 -7.54 -17.51 10.25
N PHE A 383 -8.65 -16.87 10.61
CA PHE A 383 -9.23 -16.85 11.94
C PHE A 383 -10.68 -17.31 11.92
N SER A 384 -11.21 -17.74 13.06
CA SER A 384 -12.65 -17.92 13.24
C SER A 384 -13.37 -16.58 13.39
N ASN A 385 -14.70 -16.57 13.27
CA ASN A 385 -15.55 -15.43 13.62
C ASN A 385 -15.45 -15.01 15.10
N THR A 386 -14.95 -15.87 15.98
CA THR A 386 -14.69 -15.55 17.40
C THR A 386 -13.28 -15.01 17.63
N GLY A 387 -12.44 -15.02 16.59
CA GLY A 387 -11.10 -14.47 16.62
C GLY A 387 -9.97 -15.45 16.93
N GLU A 388 -10.27 -16.74 16.98
CA GLU A 388 -9.26 -17.78 17.20
C GLU A 388 -8.43 -17.99 15.93
N PHE A 389 -7.11 -18.05 16.09
CA PHE A 389 -6.20 -18.35 14.98
C PHE A 389 -6.39 -19.80 14.52
N GLN A 390 -6.66 -20.00 13.23
CA GLN A 390 -6.83 -21.32 12.63
C GLN A 390 -5.59 -21.76 11.86
N SER A 391 -5.17 -20.98 10.88
CA SER A 391 -4.06 -21.36 10.00
C SER A 391 -3.36 -20.17 9.37
N ARG A 392 -2.14 -20.39 8.89
CA ARG A 392 -1.36 -19.42 8.12
C ARG A 392 -0.66 -20.12 6.98
N PHE A 393 -0.66 -19.51 5.81
CA PHE A 393 0.08 -19.99 4.65
C PHE A 393 0.63 -18.83 3.83
N GLY A 394 1.55 -19.15 2.92
CA GLY A 394 2.28 -18.17 2.12
C GLY A 394 3.79 -18.31 2.35
N VAL A 395 4.52 -18.39 1.25
CA VAL A 395 5.98 -18.43 1.24
C VAL A 395 6.46 -17.23 0.46
N ARG A 396 7.42 -16.49 1.01
CA ARG A 396 7.98 -15.32 0.32
C ARG A 396 8.61 -15.73 -1.01
N GLY A 397 8.26 -15.02 -2.08
CA GLY A 397 8.99 -15.09 -3.34
C GLY A 397 8.15 -14.78 -4.57
N ARG A 398 8.73 -15.10 -5.73
CA ARG A 398 8.23 -14.71 -7.06
C ARG A 398 7.91 -15.89 -7.97
N LEU A 399 7.84 -17.10 -7.42
CA LEU A 399 7.41 -18.29 -8.16
C LEU A 399 5.90 -18.51 -7.97
N PRO A 400 5.23 -19.26 -8.88
CA PRO A 400 3.86 -19.71 -8.65
C PRO A 400 3.70 -20.38 -7.28
N GLY A 401 2.68 -19.98 -6.52
CA GLY A 401 2.46 -20.43 -5.13
C GLY A 401 3.20 -19.64 -4.05
N GLN A 402 4.12 -18.76 -4.43
CA GLN A 402 4.77 -17.81 -3.52
C GLN A 402 4.07 -16.45 -3.55
N LEU A 403 4.23 -15.69 -2.47
CA LEU A 403 3.66 -14.36 -2.27
C LEU A 403 4.80 -13.35 -2.05
N GLN A 404 4.72 -12.20 -2.70
CA GLN A 404 5.69 -11.12 -2.57
C GLN A 404 5.09 -9.91 -1.83
N ARG A 405 3.90 -9.46 -2.26
CA ARG A 405 3.14 -8.41 -1.58
C ARG A 405 1.64 -8.68 -1.70
N PRO A 406 1.11 -9.64 -0.93
CA PRO A 406 -0.32 -9.94 -0.95
C PRO A 406 -1.11 -8.74 -0.42
N THR A 407 -2.02 -8.22 -1.23
CA THR A 407 -2.82 -7.03 -0.94
C THR A 407 -4.27 -7.43 -0.70
N GLY A 408 -5.02 -7.69 -1.76
CA GLY A 408 -6.42 -8.11 -1.70
C GLY A 408 -6.54 -9.61 -1.45
N VAL A 409 -7.54 -9.99 -0.68
CA VAL A 409 -7.96 -11.38 -0.50
C VAL A 409 -9.47 -11.46 -0.71
N ALA A 410 -9.93 -12.51 -1.37
CA ALA A 410 -11.35 -12.84 -1.53
C ALA A 410 -11.53 -14.35 -1.43
N VAL A 411 -12.74 -14.78 -1.10
CA VAL A 411 -13.09 -16.20 -1.05
C VAL A 411 -14.12 -16.47 -2.15
N HIS A 412 -13.81 -17.41 -3.02
CA HIS A 412 -14.72 -17.87 -4.05
C HIS A 412 -15.79 -18.78 -3.42
N PRO A 413 -17.04 -18.83 -3.96
CA PRO A 413 -18.11 -19.68 -3.42
C PRO A 413 -17.78 -21.17 -3.29
N ASN A 414 -16.79 -21.68 -4.02
CA ASN A 414 -16.30 -23.06 -3.94
C ASN A 414 -15.27 -23.29 -2.80
N GLY A 415 -14.96 -22.26 -2.00
CA GLY A 415 -13.97 -22.31 -0.91
C GLY A 415 -12.55 -21.91 -1.31
N ASP A 416 -12.27 -21.65 -2.60
CA ASP A 416 -10.95 -21.22 -3.04
C ASP A 416 -10.63 -19.80 -2.54
N ILE A 417 -9.38 -19.60 -2.12
CA ILE A 417 -8.85 -18.33 -1.65
C ILE A 417 -8.13 -17.64 -2.79
N ILE A 418 -8.58 -16.44 -3.14
CA ILE A 418 -8.04 -15.66 -4.24
C ILE A 418 -7.25 -14.48 -3.65
N ILE A 419 -6.00 -14.34 -4.07
CA ILE A 419 -5.07 -13.36 -3.50
C ILE A 419 -4.48 -12.51 -4.61
N ALA A 420 -4.69 -11.20 -4.54
CA ALA A 420 -3.98 -10.23 -5.37
C ALA A 420 -2.57 -10.00 -4.83
N ASP A 421 -1.56 -10.11 -5.70
CA ASP A 421 -0.18 -9.83 -5.34
C ASP A 421 0.36 -8.65 -6.14
N TYR A 422 0.54 -7.53 -5.45
CA TYR A 422 0.87 -6.24 -6.06
C TYR A 422 2.25 -6.25 -6.74
N ASP A 423 3.24 -6.93 -6.14
CA ASP A 423 4.62 -6.91 -6.61
C ASP A 423 4.93 -8.07 -7.56
N ASN A 424 4.20 -9.18 -7.45
CA ASN A 424 4.26 -10.26 -8.44
C ASN A 424 3.42 -9.95 -9.69
N LYS A 425 2.46 -9.02 -9.60
CA LYS A 425 1.62 -8.58 -10.71
C LYS A 425 0.76 -9.70 -11.30
N TRP A 426 0.24 -10.56 -10.43
CA TRP A 426 -0.78 -11.54 -10.77
C TRP A 426 -1.70 -11.78 -9.57
N VAL A 427 -2.77 -12.52 -9.81
CA VAL A 427 -3.65 -13.03 -8.77
C VAL A 427 -3.39 -14.53 -8.62
N SER A 428 -3.22 -15.00 -7.40
CA SER A 428 -3.00 -16.41 -7.08
C SER A 428 -4.28 -17.03 -6.51
N ILE A 429 -4.61 -18.25 -6.94
CA ILE A 429 -5.72 -19.03 -6.41
C ILE A 429 -5.14 -20.17 -5.56
N PHE A 430 -5.61 -20.27 -4.32
CA PHE A 430 -5.28 -21.32 -3.37
C PHE A 430 -6.54 -22.08 -2.97
N SER A 431 -6.41 -23.33 -2.53
CA SER A 431 -7.52 -24.04 -1.88
C SER A 431 -7.81 -23.46 -0.50
N SER A 432 -8.92 -23.89 0.11
CA SER A 432 -9.29 -23.58 1.50
C SER A 432 -8.20 -23.93 2.52
N GLU A 433 -7.35 -24.91 2.21
CA GLU A 433 -6.21 -25.35 3.05
C GLU A 433 -4.91 -24.58 2.74
N GLY A 434 -4.92 -23.63 1.81
CA GLY A 434 -3.76 -22.84 1.44
C GLY A 434 -2.81 -23.53 0.46
N LYS A 435 -3.28 -24.54 -0.30
CA LYS A 435 -2.48 -25.17 -1.37
C LYS A 435 -2.64 -24.39 -2.67
N TYR A 436 -1.53 -24.10 -3.35
CA TYR A 436 -1.57 -23.37 -4.62
C TYR A 436 -2.29 -24.18 -5.72
N LYS A 437 -3.20 -23.52 -6.45
CA LYS A 437 -3.94 -24.12 -7.58
C LYS A 437 -3.54 -23.50 -8.91
N ALA A 438 -3.65 -22.18 -9.03
CA ALA A 438 -3.48 -21.48 -10.31
C ALA A 438 -3.11 -20.01 -10.12
N LYS A 439 -2.76 -19.33 -11.22
CA LYS A 439 -2.57 -17.87 -11.28
C LYS A 439 -3.36 -17.26 -12.43
N LEU A 440 -3.85 -16.04 -12.24
CA LEU A 440 -4.61 -15.25 -13.21
C LEU A 440 -3.89 -13.93 -13.53
N GLY A 441 -4.08 -13.42 -14.74
CA GLY A 441 -3.64 -12.07 -15.11
C GLY A 441 -2.13 -11.85 -15.24
N SER A 442 -1.32 -12.93 -15.19
CA SER A 442 0.13 -12.88 -15.39
C SER A 442 0.47 -12.20 -16.73
N GLY A 443 1.25 -11.11 -16.68
CA GLY A 443 1.62 -10.31 -17.85
C GLY A 443 0.56 -9.32 -18.34
N ARG A 444 -0.61 -9.27 -17.68
CA ARG A 444 -1.68 -8.30 -17.98
C ARG A 444 -1.86 -7.27 -16.86
N LEU A 445 -1.64 -7.70 -15.61
CA LEU A 445 -1.73 -6.86 -14.44
C LEU A 445 -0.41 -6.12 -14.20
N MET A 446 -0.51 -4.91 -13.67
CA MET A 446 0.60 -4.01 -13.36
C MET A 446 0.78 -3.80 -11.86
N GLY A 447 -0.30 -3.77 -11.10
CA GLY A 447 -0.33 -3.59 -9.65
C GLY A 447 -1.69 -3.93 -9.06
N PRO A 448 -2.09 -5.21 -9.03
CA PRO A 448 -3.38 -5.62 -8.50
C PRO A 448 -3.45 -5.35 -6.99
N LYS A 449 -4.54 -4.71 -6.55
CA LYS A 449 -4.72 -4.30 -5.15
C LYS A 449 -5.98 -4.88 -4.55
N GLY A 450 -7.12 -4.62 -5.16
CA GLY A 450 -8.41 -5.18 -4.76
C GLY A 450 -8.71 -6.45 -5.53
N VAL A 451 -9.35 -7.41 -4.85
CA VAL A 451 -9.94 -8.58 -5.51
C VAL A 451 -11.28 -8.88 -4.87
N SER A 452 -12.28 -9.21 -5.69
CA SER A 452 -13.60 -9.67 -5.27
C SER A 452 -14.12 -10.74 -6.24
N VAL A 453 -15.20 -11.40 -5.87
CA VAL A 453 -15.84 -12.45 -6.67
C VAL A 453 -17.31 -12.10 -6.83
N ASP A 454 -17.85 -12.17 -8.04
CA ASP A 454 -19.29 -12.01 -8.28
C ASP A 454 -20.06 -13.30 -8.00
N GLN A 455 -21.40 -13.25 -8.10
CA GLN A 455 -22.23 -14.44 -7.89
C GLN A 455 -22.05 -15.52 -8.98
N ASN A 456 -21.51 -15.15 -10.14
CA ASN A 456 -21.23 -16.08 -11.23
C ASN A 456 -19.85 -16.77 -11.06
N GLY A 457 -19.08 -16.39 -10.04
CA GLY A 457 -17.73 -16.89 -9.80
C GLY A 457 -16.64 -16.18 -10.61
N HIS A 458 -16.94 -15.08 -11.31
CA HIS A 458 -15.91 -14.27 -11.93
C HIS A 458 -15.05 -13.57 -10.88
N VAL A 459 -13.77 -13.45 -11.18
CA VAL A 459 -12.78 -12.78 -10.34
C VAL A 459 -12.59 -11.35 -10.84
N ILE A 460 -13.05 -10.38 -10.05
CA ILE A 460 -12.87 -8.96 -10.31
C ILE A 460 -11.57 -8.51 -9.65
N VAL A 461 -10.68 -7.93 -10.44
CA VAL A 461 -9.36 -7.49 -10.00
C VAL A 461 -9.22 -6.00 -10.26
N VAL A 462 -9.02 -5.24 -9.18
CA VAL A 462 -8.75 -3.81 -9.25
C VAL A 462 -7.25 -3.62 -9.39
N ASP A 463 -6.81 -3.18 -10.57
CA ASP A 463 -5.42 -2.84 -10.82
C ASP A 463 -5.16 -1.36 -10.54
N ASN A 464 -4.49 -1.12 -9.42
CA ASN A 464 -4.19 0.22 -8.94
C ASN A 464 -3.22 0.96 -9.85
N LYS A 465 -2.16 0.28 -10.34
CA LYS A 465 -1.15 0.92 -11.20
C LYS A 465 -1.69 1.18 -12.60
N ALA A 466 -2.47 0.26 -13.16
CA ALA A 466 -3.10 0.44 -14.46
C ALA A 466 -4.34 1.34 -14.41
N CYS A 467 -4.84 1.70 -13.22
CA CYS A 467 -6.10 2.43 -13.05
C CYS A 467 -7.28 1.77 -13.81
N THR A 468 -7.30 0.43 -13.80
CA THR A 468 -8.18 -0.41 -14.62
C THR A 468 -8.71 -1.56 -13.77
N VAL A 469 -9.93 -1.99 -14.05
CA VAL A 469 -10.56 -3.17 -13.46
C VAL A 469 -10.60 -4.27 -14.50
N PHE A 470 -10.21 -5.48 -14.09
CA PHE A 470 -10.23 -6.67 -14.94
C PHE A 470 -11.20 -7.69 -14.37
N ILE A 471 -12.03 -8.29 -15.23
CA ILE A 471 -12.92 -9.39 -14.85
C ILE A 471 -12.41 -10.66 -15.52
N PHE A 472 -12.04 -11.65 -14.72
CA PHE A 472 -11.56 -12.95 -15.19
C PHE A 472 -12.55 -14.06 -14.87
N GLN A 473 -12.64 -15.05 -15.75
CA GLN A 473 -13.16 -16.35 -15.37
C GLN A 473 -12.17 -17.07 -14.44
N PRO A 474 -12.62 -17.99 -13.57
CA PRO A 474 -11.71 -18.84 -12.78
C PRO A 474 -10.69 -19.62 -13.63
N SER A 475 -11.01 -19.88 -14.90
CA SER A 475 -10.12 -20.49 -15.89
C SER A 475 -8.93 -19.62 -16.29
N GLY A 476 -8.94 -18.31 -15.97
CA GLY A 476 -7.92 -17.33 -16.38
C GLY A 476 -8.26 -16.55 -17.65
N LYS A 477 -9.37 -16.88 -18.33
CA LYS A 477 -9.83 -16.12 -19.49
C LYS A 477 -10.32 -14.74 -19.05
N LEU A 478 -9.84 -13.69 -19.71
CA LEU A 478 -10.35 -12.33 -19.51
C LEU A 478 -11.75 -12.21 -20.13
N VAL A 479 -12.72 -11.78 -19.33
CA VAL A 479 -14.09 -11.50 -19.78
C VAL A 479 -14.16 -10.08 -20.33
N THR A 480 -13.87 -9.10 -19.48
CA THR A 480 -13.89 -7.68 -19.82
C THR A 480 -12.86 -6.90 -19.00
N LYS A 481 -12.56 -5.68 -19.43
CA LYS A 481 -11.79 -4.70 -18.67
C LYS A 481 -12.34 -3.31 -18.91
N PHE A 482 -12.32 -2.47 -17.88
CA PHE A 482 -12.79 -1.09 -17.97
C PHE A 482 -12.01 -0.19 -17.00
N GLY A 483 -12.06 1.12 -17.25
CA GLY A 483 -11.26 2.10 -16.54
C GLY A 483 -10.04 2.58 -17.32
N SER A 484 -9.65 3.81 -17.06
CA SER A 484 -8.39 4.41 -17.49
C SER A 484 -7.97 5.48 -16.48
N ARG A 485 -6.72 5.94 -16.52
CA ARG A 485 -6.25 6.95 -15.58
C ARG A 485 -6.97 8.29 -15.78
N GLY A 486 -7.48 8.86 -14.70
CA GLY A 486 -8.09 10.20 -14.71
C GLY A 486 -9.18 10.38 -13.65
N ASN A 487 -9.93 11.47 -13.77
CA ASN A 487 -10.90 11.91 -12.77
C ASN A 487 -12.36 11.82 -13.26
N GLY A 488 -12.56 11.51 -14.54
CA GLY A 488 -13.89 11.33 -15.14
C GLY A 488 -14.61 10.10 -14.59
N ASP A 489 -15.91 9.99 -14.85
CA ASP A 489 -16.77 8.96 -14.26
C ASP A 489 -16.33 7.53 -14.57
N ARG A 490 -15.89 7.28 -15.81
CA ARG A 490 -15.34 5.99 -16.27
C ARG A 490 -13.82 5.84 -16.06
N GLN A 491 -13.18 6.80 -15.41
CA GLN A 491 -11.74 6.82 -15.15
C GLN A 491 -11.46 6.56 -13.67
N PHE A 492 -10.21 6.25 -13.31
CA PHE A 492 -9.79 6.08 -11.92
C PHE A 492 -8.46 6.78 -11.65
N ALA A 493 -8.29 7.23 -10.41
CA ALA A 493 -7.04 7.77 -9.89
C ALA A 493 -6.61 6.92 -8.68
N GLY A 494 -5.91 5.82 -8.97
CA GLY A 494 -5.45 4.88 -7.94
C GLY A 494 -6.61 4.11 -7.29
N PRO A 495 -7.37 3.30 -8.05
CA PRO A 495 -8.45 2.52 -7.47
C PRO A 495 -7.88 1.49 -6.48
N HIS A 496 -8.61 1.18 -5.42
CA HIS A 496 -8.10 0.38 -4.29
C HIS A 496 -8.79 -0.98 -4.16
N PHE A 497 -10.01 -1.03 -3.62
CA PHE A 497 -10.72 -2.28 -3.38
C PHE A 497 -12.05 -2.30 -4.14
N ALA A 498 -12.60 -3.50 -4.32
CA ALA A 498 -13.90 -3.71 -4.91
C ALA A 498 -14.75 -4.61 -4.02
N ALA A 499 -16.06 -4.40 -4.08
CA ALA A 499 -17.09 -5.29 -3.56
C ALA A 499 -18.13 -5.52 -4.66
N VAL A 500 -18.87 -6.63 -4.55
CA VAL A 500 -19.97 -6.94 -5.45
C VAL A 500 -21.24 -7.09 -4.63
N ASN A 501 -22.33 -6.45 -5.06
CA ASN A 501 -23.62 -6.56 -4.37
C ASN A 501 -24.48 -7.69 -4.92
N ASN A 502 -25.69 -7.83 -4.39
CA ASN A 502 -26.61 -8.89 -4.78
C ASN A 502 -27.13 -8.78 -6.23
N ASN A 503 -26.93 -7.65 -6.89
CA ASN A 503 -27.32 -7.40 -8.28
C ASN A 503 -26.13 -7.61 -9.26
N ASN A 504 -25.00 -8.13 -8.79
CA ASN A 504 -23.73 -8.19 -9.53
C ASN A 504 -23.19 -6.82 -9.97
N GLU A 505 -23.56 -5.74 -9.28
CA GLU A 505 -22.91 -4.45 -9.48
C GLU A 505 -21.56 -4.44 -8.76
N ILE A 506 -20.59 -3.79 -9.38
CA ILE A 506 -19.20 -3.72 -8.94
C ILE A 506 -18.97 -2.33 -8.32
N ILE A 507 -18.77 -2.30 -7.01
CA ILE A 507 -18.55 -1.08 -6.23
C ILE A 507 -17.04 -0.95 -5.99
N ILE A 508 -16.44 0.15 -6.42
CA ILE A 508 -14.99 0.38 -6.37
C ILE A 508 -14.68 1.69 -5.65
N THR A 509 -13.70 1.65 -4.75
CA THR A 509 -13.14 2.83 -4.11
C THR A 509 -12.04 3.44 -4.96
N ASP A 510 -12.16 4.75 -5.21
CA ASP A 510 -11.20 5.53 -5.99
C ASP A 510 -10.43 6.46 -5.05
N PHE A 511 -9.21 6.02 -4.70
CA PHE A 511 -8.45 6.58 -3.58
C PHE A 511 -8.11 8.07 -3.78
N HIS A 512 -7.52 8.44 -4.92
CA HIS A 512 -7.13 9.84 -5.13
C HIS A 512 -8.29 10.72 -5.60
N ASN A 513 -9.39 10.14 -6.06
CA ASN A 513 -10.59 10.88 -6.43
C ASN A 513 -11.61 11.01 -5.29
N HIS A 514 -11.29 10.52 -4.08
CA HIS A 514 -12.12 10.67 -2.89
C HIS A 514 -13.57 10.23 -3.09
N SER A 515 -13.79 9.19 -3.91
CA SER A 515 -15.12 8.78 -4.34
C SER A 515 -15.26 7.27 -4.46
N VAL A 516 -16.50 6.83 -4.52
CA VAL A 516 -16.90 5.46 -4.77
C VAL A 516 -17.70 5.42 -6.06
N LYS A 517 -17.38 4.45 -6.91
CA LYS A 517 -17.98 4.30 -8.24
C LYS A 517 -18.60 2.93 -8.36
N VAL A 518 -19.79 2.89 -8.94
CA VAL A 518 -20.58 1.67 -9.11
C VAL A 518 -20.75 1.40 -10.59
N PHE A 519 -20.48 0.16 -10.98
CA PHE A 519 -20.58 -0.34 -12.35
C PHE A 519 -21.50 -1.55 -12.40
N ASN A 520 -22.12 -1.83 -13.54
CA ASN A 520 -22.82 -3.09 -13.73
C ASN A 520 -21.83 -4.25 -13.97
N ALA A 521 -22.35 -5.47 -14.11
CA ALA A 521 -21.55 -6.66 -14.36
C ALA A 521 -20.71 -6.60 -15.66
N ASP A 522 -21.15 -5.83 -16.66
CA ASP A 522 -20.46 -5.66 -17.94
C ASP A 522 -19.37 -4.58 -17.89
N GLY A 523 -19.28 -3.83 -16.79
CA GLY A 523 -18.31 -2.74 -16.60
C GLY A 523 -18.80 -1.38 -17.09
N GLU A 524 -20.10 -1.21 -17.30
CA GLU A 524 -20.70 0.10 -17.59
C GLU A 524 -20.91 0.89 -16.31
N PHE A 525 -20.59 2.18 -16.37
CA PHE A 525 -20.74 3.09 -15.24
C PHE A 525 -22.21 3.34 -14.93
N LEU A 526 -22.60 3.16 -13.67
CA LEU A 526 -23.95 3.42 -13.18
C LEU A 526 -24.02 4.73 -12.42
N LEU A 527 -23.22 4.87 -11.36
CA LEU A 527 -23.25 6.04 -10.51
C LEU A 527 -21.91 6.24 -9.78
N LYS A 528 -21.74 7.47 -9.28
CA LYS A 528 -20.63 7.90 -8.45
C LYS A 528 -21.20 8.67 -7.27
N PHE A 529 -20.64 8.43 -6.09
CA PHE A 529 -20.89 9.24 -4.90
C PHE A 529 -19.59 9.45 -4.13
N GLY A 530 -19.58 10.45 -3.25
CA GLY A 530 -18.36 10.85 -2.56
C GLY A 530 -17.66 12.04 -3.20
N SER A 531 -17.12 12.89 -2.34
CA SER A 531 -16.22 13.99 -2.68
C SER A 531 -15.21 14.18 -1.54
N ASN A 532 -14.13 14.92 -1.79
CA ASN A 532 -13.14 15.18 -0.76
C ASN A 532 -13.74 15.96 0.42
N GLY A 533 -13.53 15.48 1.64
CA GLY A 533 -13.93 16.18 2.87
C GLY A 533 -14.15 15.26 4.07
N GLU A 534 -14.65 15.85 5.15
CA GLU A 534 -14.85 15.22 6.45
C GLU A 534 -16.34 15.05 6.80
N GLY A 535 -17.25 15.60 6.00
CA GLY A 535 -18.69 15.51 6.20
C GLY A 535 -19.30 14.15 5.85
N ASN A 536 -20.58 13.97 6.14
CA ASN A 536 -21.32 12.75 5.78
C ASN A 536 -21.39 12.59 4.26
N GLY A 537 -21.01 11.42 3.75
CA GLY A 537 -20.94 11.15 2.32
C GLY A 537 -19.73 11.78 1.63
N GLN A 538 -18.82 12.42 2.36
CA GLN A 538 -17.50 12.85 1.88
C GLN A 538 -16.42 11.85 2.34
N PHE A 539 -15.36 11.71 1.57
CA PHE A 539 -14.26 10.80 1.86
C PHE A 539 -12.91 11.49 1.77
N ASN A 540 -11.97 11.03 2.56
CA ASN A 540 -10.55 11.33 2.42
C ASN A 540 -9.81 10.02 2.12
N ALA A 541 -9.49 9.81 0.85
CA ALA A 541 -8.73 8.65 0.39
C ALA A 541 -9.36 7.28 0.81
N PRO A 542 -10.57 6.96 0.31
CA PRO A 542 -11.28 5.73 0.69
C PRO A 542 -10.53 4.48 0.23
N THR A 543 -10.60 3.41 1.03
CA THR A 543 -9.82 2.18 0.81
C THR A 543 -10.70 0.94 0.72
N GLY A 544 -10.98 0.26 1.83
CA GLY A 544 -11.83 -0.94 1.84
C GLY A 544 -13.29 -0.60 1.53
N VAL A 545 -13.96 -1.52 0.84
CA VAL A 545 -15.40 -1.45 0.59
C VAL A 545 -16.02 -2.84 0.76
N ALA A 546 -17.21 -2.88 1.34
CA ALA A 546 -18.02 -4.09 1.47
C ALA A 546 -19.49 -3.74 1.25
N VAL A 547 -20.31 -4.77 0.97
CA VAL A 547 -21.76 -4.63 0.84
C VAL A 547 -22.42 -5.59 1.82
N ASP A 548 -23.39 -5.11 2.58
CA ASP A 548 -24.15 -5.96 3.50
C ASP A 548 -25.29 -6.71 2.80
N VAL A 549 -25.98 -7.58 3.54
CA VAL A 549 -27.11 -8.37 3.02
C VAL A 549 -28.32 -7.51 2.59
N ASN A 550 -28.43 -6.29 3.11
CA ASN A 550 -29.49 -5.34 2.78
C ASN A 550 -29.12 -4.47 1.56
N GLY A 551 -27.91 -4.63 1.02
CA GLY A 551 -27.39 -3.83 -0.08
C GLY A 551 -26.73 -2.52 0.34
N ASN A 552 -26.57 -2.25 1.64
CA ASN A 552 -25.85 -1.06 2.09
C ASN A 552 -24.35 -1.19 1.77
N ILE A 553 -23.76 -0.10 1.31
CA ILE A 553 -22.34 0.00 0.99
C ILE A 553 -21.61 0.52 2.24
N ILE A 554 -20.62 -0.23 2.69
CA ILE A 554 -19.76 0.07 3.83
C ILE A 554 -18.38 0.46 3.29
N VAL A 555 -17.90 1.65 3.61
CA VAL A 555 -16.65 2.20 3.07
C VAL A 555 -15.70 2.58 4.21
N ALA A 556 -14.46 2.08 4.14
CA ALA A 556 -13.38 2.48 5.03
C ALA A 556 -12.71 3.76 4.51
N ASP A 557 -12.96 4.85 5.22
CA ASP A 557 -12.49 6.20 4.91
C ASP A 557 -11.14 6.45 5.62
N TRP A 558 -10.06 5.98 4.99
CA TRP A 558 -8.75 5.85 5.62
C TRP A 558 -8.19 7.19 6.10
N GLY A 559 -8.28 8.24 5.30
CA GLY A 559 -7.76 9.56 5.65
C GLY A 559 -8.51 10.21 6.82
N ASN A 560 -9.78 9.86 7.03
CA ASN A 560 -10.59 10.33 8.15
C ASN A 560 -10.67 9.34 9.31
N SER A 561 -9.97 8.19 9.21
CA SER A 561 -9.96 7.13 10.25
C SER A 561 -11.35 6.69 10.70
N ARG A 562 -12.30 6.55 9.76
CA ARG A 562 -13.68 6.17 10.05
C ARG A 562 -14.23 5.15 9.06
N ILE A 563 -15.39 4.58 9.38
CA ILE A 563 -16.20 3.77 8.47
C ILE A 563 -17.51 4.51 8.22
N GLN A 564 -17.97 4.55 6.98
CA GLN A 564 -19.28 5.11 6.63
C GLN A 564 -20.15 4.02 5.99
N VAL A 565 -21.44 4.01 6.35
CA VAL A 565 -22.47 3.16 5.77
C VAL A 565 -23.42 4.03 4.97
N THR A 566 -23.71 3.63 3.73
CA THR A 566 -24.62 4.36 2.84
C THR A 566 -25.52 3.40 2.06
N SER A 567 -26.79 3.77 1.90
CA SER A 567 -27.68 3.07 0.98
C SER A 567 -27.35 3.49 -0.47
N PRO A 568 -27.29 2.55 -1.43
CA PRO A 568 -27.03 2.85 -2.84
C PRO A 568 -28.23 3.52 -3.55
N TYR A 569 -29.46 3.31 -3.06
CA TYR A 569 -30.66 3.86 -3.69
C TYR A 569 -31.55 4.50 -2.63
N PRO A 570 -31.66 5.84 -2.60
CA PRO A 570 -32.71 6.46 -1.82
C PRO A 570 -34.08 6.11 -2.41
N GLN A 571 -34.93 5.45 -1.63
CA GLN A 571 -36.15 4.81 -2.12
C GLN A 571 -37.33 5.78 -2.35
N GLY A 572 -37.23 7.04 -1.92
CA GLY A 572 -38.26 8.06 -2.13
C GLY A 572 -37.65 9.40 -2.45
N LEU A 573 -38.17 10.10 -3.45
CA LEU A 573 -37.72 11.43 -3.83
C LEU A 573 -38.93 12.34 -4.06
N ALA A 574 -38.97 13.48 -3.38
CA ALA A 574 -40.03 14.48 -3.49
C ALA A 574 -39.44 15.89 -3.50
N LEU A 575 -40.10 16.83 -4.16
CA LEU A 575 -39.72 18.24 -4.14
C LEU A 575 -40.60 18.98 -3.15
N THR A 576 -39.99 19.77 -2.28
CA THR A 576 -40.72 20.71 -1.42
C THR A 576 -41.18 21.91 -2.23
N SER A 577 -42.22 22.60 -1.75
CA SER A 577 -42.77 23.81 -2.41
C SER A 577 -41.77 24.97 -2.49
N ASP A 578 -40.73 24.95 -1.65
CA ASP A 578 -39.62 25.92 -1.63
C ASP A 578 -38.37 25.43 -2.40
N GLY A 579 -38.48 24.37 -3.20
CA GLY A 579 -37.45 23.98 -4.18
C GLY A 579 -36.32 23.10 -3.64
N HIS A 580 -36.51 22.45 -2.49
CA HIS A 580 -35.56 21.48 -1.95
C HIS A 580 -35.95 20.05 -2.35
N VAL A 581 -34.95 19.20 -2.62
CA VAL A 581 -35.14 17.78 -2.92
C VAL A 581 -35.09 16.99 -1.61
N VAL A 582 -36.21 16.37 -1.26
CA VAL A 582 -36.35 15.46 -0.12
C VAL A 582 -36.11 14.05 -0.59
N VAL A 583 -35.20 13.36 0.08
CA VAL A 583 -34.71 12.03 -0.28
C VAL A 583 -34.92 11.12 0.92
N ALA A 584 -35.76 10.08 0.78
CA ALA A 584 -35.95 9.06 1.79
C ALA A 584 -34.72 8.14 1.81
N ASP A 585 -34.01 8.17 2.93
CA ASP A 585 -32.82 7.36 3.20
C ASP A 585 -33.21 6.23 4.16
N SER A 586 -33.75 5.16 3.58
CA SER A 586 -34.21 3.99 4.32
C SER A 586 -33.08 3.29 5.09
N GLY A 587 -31.84 3.41 4.62
CA GLY A 587 -30.66 2.83 5.28
C GLY A 587 -30.30 3.52 6.60
N ASN A 588 -30.66 4.81 6.74
CA ASN A 588 -30.43 5.59 7.96
C ASN A 588 -31.72 5.90 8.74
N HIS A 589 -32.84 5.25 8.37
CA HIS A 589 -34.17 5.51 8.93
C HIS A 589 -34.55 7.00 8.97
N CYS A 590 -34.13 7.77 7.98
CA CYS A 590 -34.35 9.22 7.93
C CYS A 590 -34.71 9.68 6.53
N PHE A 591 -35.02 10.97 6.39
CA PHE A 591 -35.05 11.64 5.09
C PHE A 591 -34.07 12.81 5.11
N LYS A 592 -33.41 13.06 3.98
CA LYS A 592 -32.42 14.12 3.79
C LYS A 592 -32.98 15.15 2.82
N VAL A 593 -32.76 16.44 3.11
CA VAL A 593 -33.26 17.55 2.30
C VAL A 593 -32.07 18.29 1.68
N TYR A 594 -32.03 18.36 0.36
CA TYR A 594 -30.96 18.98 -0.41
C TYR A 594 -31.46 20.25 -1.09
N ARG A 595 -30.65 21.31 -1.14
CA ARG A 595 -30.96 22.50 -1.95
C ARG A 595 -30.66 22.18 -3.41
N TYR A 596 -31.69 22.26 -4.26
CA TYR A 596 -31.53 22.13 -5.70
C TYR A 596 -30.75 23.35 -6.21
N LEU A 597 -29.48 23.18 -6.55
CA LEU A 597 -28.67 24.21 -7.21
C LEU A 597 -28.90 24.06 -8.71
N GLN A 598 -29.50 25.08 -9.34
CA GLN A 598 -29.54 25.22 -10.80
C GLN A 598 -28.15 25.50 -11.34
#